data_AF-A0A656QAA9-F1
#
_entry.id   AF-A0A656QAA9-F1
#
_cell.length_a   1.000
_cell.length_b   1.000
_cell.length_c   1.000
_cell.angle_alpha   90.00
_cell.angle_beta   90.00
_cell.angle_gamma   90.00
#
_symmetry.space_group_name_H-M   'P 1'
#
loop_
_entity.id
_entity.type
_entity.pdbx_description
1 polymer ?
#
loop_
_entity_poly.entity_id
_entity_poly.type
_entity_poly.pdbx_seq_one_letter_code
_entity_poly.pdbx_strand_id
1 'polypeptide(L)'
;MKKIDVRKLKKGDIILSTSTGKISAAIRFFTNSDISHAMLYVANSSVMDSTSEGVQARNIDKMRYHESCAIYAYRPVVELPEATLDMVVGYVRSETGAPYSLAEATVSPVAAYVRGGTRQFCSRLIGRAYARVGLRIGSNPDFLTPAEIQKSTQLIKLEDVTVSLSAEDVAALAQELDTTEGMRAVTSALLKRVRELSKSIRTLTDIEPFLLKNPQYDAQFASALVESGYTTFWQVEVARFPWRYDSVALAQLYHAVENKEEVLQYCRDTLRHDAEGDFEHWNDNLRKLGKLMKTVPLETFKLQTDLYLKLCFYHQQRVESAKMLLKVYDR
;
A
#
# COMPACT_ATOMS: atom_id res chain seq x y z
N MET A 1 13.00 -11.53 17.50
CA MET A 1 12.00 -10.70 16.77
C MET A 1 11.42 -11.58 15.68
N LYS A 2 10.23 -11.26 15.20
CA LYS A 2 9.61 -12.00 14.09
C LYS A 2 9.10 -11.05 13.02
N LYS A 3 8.94 -11.58 11.82
CA LYS A 3 8.28 -10.91 10.70
C LYS A 3 7.22 -11.82 10.08
N ILE A 4 6.41 -11.22 9.21
CA ILE A 4 5.41 -11.93 8.45
C ILE A 4 6.09 -12.63 7.26
N ASP A 5 5.71 -13.87 6.98
CA ASP A 5 6.17 -14.61 5.80
C ASP A 5 5.33 -14.24 4.58
N VAL A 6 5.81 -13.28 3.79
CA VAL A 6 5.10 -12.79 2.59
C VAL A 6 4.85 -13.88 1.55
N ARG A 7 5.63 -14.97 1.56
CA ARG A 7 5.46 -16.11 0.63
C ARG A 7 4.16 -16.88 0.89
N LYS A 8 3.54 -16.69 2.05
CA LYS A 8 2.24 -17.28 2.42
C LYS A 8 1.06 -16.41 2.02
N LEU A 9 1.31 -15.15 1.68
CA LEU A 9 0.27 -14.15 1.43
C LEU A 9 -0.12 -14.08 -0.04
N LYS A 10 -1.36 -13.68 -0.28
CA LYS A 10 -1.93 -13.36 -1.60
C LYS A 10 -2.69 -12.05 -1.54
N LYS A 11 -2.80 -11.37 -2.69
CA LYS A 11 -3.61 -10.15 -2.88
C LYS A 11 -5.00 -10.36 -2.27
N GLY A 12 -5.40 -9.47 -1.37
CA GLY A 12 -6.66 -9.56 -0.62
C GLY A 12 -6.52 -10.12 0.81
N ASP A 13 -5.43 -10.80 1.15
CA ASP A 13 -5.26 -11.31 2.51
C ASP A 13 -5.28 -10.17 3.54
N ILE A 14 -5.93 -10.44 4.68
CA ILE A 14 -6.07 -9.51 5.80
C ILE A 14 -5.05 -9.91 6.86
N ILE A 15 -4.13 -9.01 7.17
CA ILE A 15 -3.17 -9.20 8.24
C ILE A 15 -3.70 -8.50 9.49
N LEU A 16 -3.76 -9.24 10.58
CA LEU A 16 -4.04 -8.73 11.92
C LEU A 16 -2.76 -8.73 12.74
N SER A 17 -2.50 -7.65 13.47
CA SER A 17 -1.30 -7.55 14.30
C SER A 17 -1.53 -6.74 15.57
N THR A 18 -0.61 -6.92 16.51
CA THR A 18 -0.50 -6.11 17.72
C THR A 18 0.87 -5.47 17.83
N SER A 19 0.90 -4.28 18.42
CA SER A 19 2.14 -3.63 18.83
C SER A 19 2.23 -3.42 20.35
N THR A 20 3.42 -3.14 20.84
CA THR A 20 3.69 -2.80 22.26
C THR A 20 3.30 -1.36 22.61
N GLY A 21 2.79 -0.58 21.64
CA GLY A 21 2.41 0.82 21.83
C GLY A 21 1.15 1.03 22.68
N LYS A 22 1.03 2.22 23.28
CA LYS A 22 -0.10 2.60 24.15
C LYS A 22 -1.46 2.55 23.44
N ILE A 23 -1.54 3.03 22.20
CA ILE A 23 -2.78 2.98 21.39
C ILE A 23 -3.22 1.53 21.19
N SER A 24 -2.26 0.65 20.88
CA SER A 24 -2.51 -0.78 20.70
C SER A 24 -3.04 -1.42 21.98
N ALA A 25 -2.45 -1.11 23.14
CA ALA A 25 -2.93 -1.58 24.43
C ALA A 25 -4.37 -1.13 24.73
N ALA A 26 -4.71 0.13 24.43
CA ALA A 26 -6.06 0.65 24.60
C ALA A 26 -7.08 -0.08 23.71
N ILE A 27 -6.78 -0.27 22.42
CA ILE A 27 -7.68 -0.97 21.49
C ILE A 27 -7.96 -2.39 22.00
N ARG A 28 -6.92 -3.16 22.34
CA ARG A 28 -7.05 -4.53 22.86
C ARG A 28 -7.94 -4.62 24.09
N PHE A 29 -7.80 -3.66 25.01
CA PHE A 29 -8.62 -3.57 26.21
C PHE A 29 -10.11 -3.36 25.88
N PHE A 30 -10.42 -2.40 25.00
CA PHE A 30 -11.81 -2.09 24.63
C PHE A 30 -12.46 -3.14 23.71
N THR A 31 -11.68 -3.83 22.88
CA THR A 31 -12.19 -4.87 21.97
C THR A 31 -12.18 -6.27 22.60
N ASN A 32 -11.63 -6.42 23.82
CA ASN A 32 -11.36 -7.71 24.45
C ASN A 32 -10.69 -8.72 23.47
N SER A 33 -9.61 -8.28 22.82
CA SER A 33 -8.89 -9.05 21.80
C SER A 33 -7.39 -8.84 21.95
N ASP A 34 -6.61 -9.83 21.51
CA ASP A 34 -5.16 -9.77 21.45
C ASP A 34 -4.65 -8.98 20.22
N ILE A 35 -5.54 -8.47 19.37
CA ILE A 35 -5.26 -7.70 18.14
C ILE A 35 -5.66 -6.23 18.28
N SER A 36 -4.82 -5.34 17.77
CA SER A 36 -5.09 -3.90 17.73
C SER A 36 -5.12 -3.27 16.33
N HIS A 37 -4.60 -3.97 15.31
CA HIS A 37 -4.37 -3.40 13.99
C HIS A 37 -4.72 -4.37 12.89
N ALA A 38 -5.17 -3.82 11.76
CA ALA A 38 -5.54 -4.58 10.59
C ALA A 38 -4.96 -3.92 9.32
N MET A 39 -4.44 -4.74 8.41
CA MET A 39 -3.85 -4.29 7.15
C MET A 39 -4.36 -5.18 6.02
N LEU A 40 -4.50 -4.63 4.82
CA LEU A 40 -4.83 -5.38 3.61
C LEU A 40 -3.56 -5.61 2.79
N TYR A 41 -3.27 -6.86 2.41
CA TYR A 41 -2.22 -7.17 1.45
C TYR A 41 -2.68 -6.84 0.03
N VAL A 42 -2.04 -5.87 -0.62
CA VAL A 42 -2.52 -5.30 -1.88
C VAL A 42 -1.68 -5.66 -3.10
N ALA A 43 -0.42 -6.06 -2.88
CA ALA A 43 0.57 -6.42 -3.90
C ALA A 43 1.77 -7.06 -3.21
N ASN A 44 2.75 -7.57 -3.95
CA ASN A 44 3.93 -8.19 -3.35
C ASN A 44 4.63 -7.28 -2.34
N SER A 45 4.75 -7.77 -1.10
CA SER A 45 5.31 -7.07 0.05
C SER A 45 4.65 -5.73 0.40
N SER A 46 3.49 -5.42 -0.20
CA SER A 46 2.79 -4.16 -0.04
C SER A 46 1.50 -4.38 0.73
N VAL A 47 1.36 -3.64 1.83
CA VAL A 47 0.12 -3.57 2.59
C VAL A 47 -0.41 -2.15 2.63
N MET A 48 -1.72 -2.02 2.75
CA MET A 48 -2.36 -0.75 3.07
C MET A 48 -3.06 -0.82 4.42
N ASP A 49 -2.90 0.24 5.19
CA ASP A 49 -3.48 0.38 6.51
C ASP A 49 -3.90 1.81 6.79
N SER A 50 -4.53 2.03 7.94
CA SER A 50 -4.86 3.37 8.44
C SER A 50 -4.31 3.52 9.85
N THR A 51 -3.37 4.45 10.03
CA THR A 51 -2.75 4.79 11.32
C THR A 51 -2.84 6.30 11.54
N SER A 52 -2.18 6.86 12.55
CA SER A 52 -2.12 8.32 12.76
C SER A 52 -1.60 9.11 11.56
N GLU A 53 -0.87 8.48 10.63
CA GLU A 53 -0.41 9.08 9.37
C GLU A 53 -1.50 9.15 8.28
N GLY A 54 -2.72 8.69 8.60
CA GLY A 54 -3.80 8.46 7.65
C GLY A 54 -3.68 7.10 6.98
N VAL A 55 -4.42 6.92 5.89
CA VAL A 55 -4.31 5.70 5.06
C VAL A 55 -3.03 5.75 4.23
N GLN A 56 -2.19 4.73 4.34
CA GLN A 56 -0.89 4.69 3.67
C GLN A 56 -0.55 3.28 3.17
N ALA A 57 0.34 3.21 2.18
CA ALA A 57 1.00 1.97 1.80
C ALA A 57 2.29 1.78 2.61
N ARG A 58 2.61 0.53 2.95
CA ARG A 58 3.82 0.15 3.69
C ARG A 58 4.44 -1.10 3.11
N ASN A 59 5.76 -1.22 3.27
CA ASN A 59 6.46 -2.45 2.94
C ASN A 59 6.42 -3.41 4.14
N ILE A 60 5.70 -4.53 3.99
CA ILE A 60 5.53 -5.50 5.06
C ILE A 60 6.83 -6.27 5.37
N ASP A 61 7.77 -6.40 4.42
CA ASP A 61 9.07 -7.03 4.66
C ASP A 61 9.95 -6.23 5.62
N LYS A 62 9.68 -4.92 5.73
CA LYS A 62 10.40 -4.02 6.65
C LYS A 62 9.77 -4.01 8.04
N MET A 63 8.58 -4.58 8.21
CA MET A 63 7.89 -4.62 9.49
C MET A 63 8.45 -5.73 10.38
N ARG A 64 8.73 -5.37 11.63
CA ARG A 64 9.25 -6.28 12.65
C ARG A 64 8.42 -6.19 13.90
N TYR A 65 8.24 -7.33 14.52
CA TYR A 65 7.40 -7.48 15.70
C TYR A 65 8.20 -8.13 16.83
N HIS A 66 7.89 -7.71 18.04
CA HIS A 66 8.37 -8.40 19.23
C HIS A 66 7.74 -9.80 19.30
N GLU A 67 8.41 -10.76 19.93
CA GLU A 67 7.90 -12.15 20.01
C GLU A 67 6.51 -12.24 20.65
N SER A 68 6.27 -11.37 21.64
CA SER A 68 4.98 -11.29 22.35
C SER A 68 3.84 -10.67 21.54
N CYS A 69 4.11 -10.09 20.36
CA CYS A 69 3.06 -9.53 19.52
C CYS A 69 2.28 -10.63 18.81
N ALA A 70 0.95 -10.61 18.90
CA ALA A 70 0.11 -11.46 18.08
C ALA A 70 0.16 -11.01 16.61
N ILE A 71 0.22 -11.99 15.70
CA ILE A 71 0.18 -11.80 14.25
C ILE A 71 -0.66 -12.93 13.66
N TYR A 72 -1.65 -12.58 12.85
CA TYR A 72 -2.47 -13.52 12.12
C TYR A 72 -2.66 -13.03 10.70
N ALA A 73 -2.85 -13.96 9.75
CA ALA A 73 -3.32 -13.61 8.41
C ALA A 73 -4.59 -14.42 8.11
N TYR A 74 -5.50 -13.78 7.38
CA TYR A 74 -6.81 -14.30 7.04
C TYR A 74 -7.08 -14.13 5.57
N ARG A 75 -7.71 -15.12 4.95
CA ARG A 75 -8.12 -15.09 3.54
C ARG A 75 -9.63 -15.26 3.44
N PRO A 76 -10.33 -14.58 2.51
CA PRO A 76 -11.72 -14.92 2.18
C PRO A 76 -11.90 -16.42 1.93
N VAL A 77 -12.91 -17.04 2.55
CA VAL A 77 -13.24 -18.46 2.34
C VAL A 77 -13.70 -18.69 0.90
N VAL A 78 -14.43 -17.71 0.35
CA VAL A 78 -14.83 -17.70 -1.05
C VAL A 78 -13.68 -17.15 -1.88
N GLU A 79 -13.26 -17.90 -2.89
CA GLU A 79 -12.33 -17.39 -3.89
C GLU A 79 -13.00 -16.27 -4.69
N LEU A 80 -12.43 -15.07 -4.58
CA LEU A 80 -12.93 -13.90 -5.29
C LEU A 80 -12.27 -13.82 -6.66
N PRO A 81 -13.03 -13.54 -7.74
CA PRO A 81 -12.45 -13.26 -9.05
C PRO A 81 -11.43 -12.12 -8.96
N GLU A 82 -10.40 -12.17 -9.78
CA GLU A 82 -9.33 -11.16 -9.74
C GLU A 82 -9.86 -9.73 -9.92
N ALA A 83 -10.75 -9.49 -10.89
CA ALA A 83 -11.39 -8.19 -11.07
C ALA A 83 -12.14 -7.70 -9.82
N THR A 84 -12.70 -8.62 -9.02
CA THR A 84 -13.34 -8.30 -7.75
C THR A 84 -12.31 -7.93 -6.68
N LEU A 85 -11.19 -8.65 -6.59
CA LEU A 85 -10.08 -8.28 -5.70
C LEU A 85 -9.49 -6.92 -6.08
N ASP A 86 -9.38 -6.62 -7.38
CA ASP A 86 -8.90 -5.33 -7.86
C ASP A 86 -9.85 -4.18 -7.47
N MET A 87 -11.15 -4.43 -7.34
CA MET A 87 -12.09 -3.44 -6.77
C MET A 87 -11.84 -3.20 -5.27
N VAL A 88 -11.54 -4.25 -4.51
CA VAL A 88 -11.19 -4.14 -3.07
C VAL A 88 -9.89 -3.34 -2.92
N VAL A 89 -8.84 -3.72 -3.65
CA VAL A 89 -7.54 -3.04 -3.65
C VAL A 89 -7.66 -1.61 -4.16
N GLY A 90 -8.40 -1.41 -5.26
CA GLY A 90 -8.65 -0.12 -5.87
C GLY A 90 -9.34 0.86 -4.90
N TYR A 91 -10.29 0.37 -4.10
CA TYR A 91 -10.86 1.19 -3.04
C TYR A 91 -9.81 1.59 -1.99
N VAL A 92 -9.06 0.64 -1.44
CA VAL A 92 -8.10 0.96 -0.39
C VAL A 92 -7.01 1.92 -0.90
N ARG A 93 -6.56 1.75 -2.16
CA ARG A 93 -5.68 2.69 -2.85
C ARG A 93 -6.33 4.07 -3.03
N SER A 94 -7.61 4.15 -3.36
CA SER A 94 -8.32 5.43 -3.51
C SER A 94 -8.42 6.22 -2.20
N GLU A 95 -8.34 5.51 -1.07
CA GLU A 95 -8.38 6.09 0.26
C GLU A 95 -7.02 6.63 0.72
N THR A 96 -5.95 6.52 -0.08
CA THR A 96 -4.60 7.01 0.27
C THR A 96 -4.65 8.45 0.77
N GLY A 97 -4.18 8.64 2.00
CA GLY A 97 -4.16 9.91 2.70
C GLY A 97 -5.38 10.21 3.56
N ALA A 98 -6.46 9.43 3.49
CA ALA A 98 -7.66 9.67 4.30
C ALA A 98 -7.30 9.81 5.79
N PRO A 99 -7.78 10.86 6.49
CA PRO A 99 -7.43 11.09 7.88
C PRO A 99 -7.91 9.97 8.79
N TYR A 100 -7.12 9.69 9.83
CA TYR A 100 -7.43 8.71 10.85
C TYR A 100 -8.49 9.20 11.84
N SER A 101 -9.33 8.28 12.32
CA SER A 101 -10.33 8.54 13.35
C SER A 101 -10.07 7.72 14.61
N LEU A 102 -9.33 8.30 15.56
CA LEU A 102 -9.09 7.63 16.86
C LEU A 102 -10.39 7.48 17.66
N ALA A 103 -11.21 8.53 17.70
CA ALA A 103 -12.47 8.52 18.46
C ALA A 103 -13.43 7.43 17.98
N GLU A 104 -13.58 7.26 16.65
CA GLU A 104 -14.44 6.20 16.10
C GLU A 104 -13.81 4.81 16.25
N ALA A 105 -12.48 4.70 16.16
CA ALA A 105 -11.79 3.44 16.41
C ALA A 105 -12.04 2.91 17.83
N THR A 106 -12.05 3.80 18.84
CA THR A 106 -12.25 3.41 20.25
C THR A 106 -13.70 3.06 20.59
N VAL A 107 -14.70 3.64 19.90
CA VAL A 107 -16.13 3.35 20.14
C VAL A 107 -16.69 2.28 19.19
N SER A 108 -15.88 1.78 18.25
CA SER A 108 -16.29 0.73 17.31
C SER A 108 -16.90 -0.51 17.95
N PRO A 109 -16.48 -0.99 19.15
CA PRO A 109 -17.10 -2.16 19.78
C PRO A 109 -18.58 -1.99 20.17
N VAL A 110 -19.08 -0.75 20.30
CA VAL A 110 -20.43 -0.45 20.80
C VAL A 110 -21.33 0.25 19.77
N ALA A 111 -20.81 0.59 18.59
CA ALA A 111 -21.50 1.42 17.59
C ALA A 111 -22.05 0.62 16.39
N ALA A 112 -22.56 -0.60 16.61
CA ALA A 112 -22.95 -1.53 15.54
C ALA A 112 -24.00 -0.98 14.55
N TYR A 113 -24.84 -0.02 14.94
CA TYR A 113 -25.97 0.48 14.14
C TYR A 113 -25.80 1.91 13.60
N VAL A 114 -24.62 2.50 13.74
CA VAL A 114 -24.36 3.88 13.31
C VAL A 114 -23.68 3.89 11.93
N ARG A 115 -23.98 4.89 11.09
CA ARG A 115 -23.18 5.17 9.88
C ARG A 115 -21.92 5.91 10.29
N GLY A 116 -20.76 5.39 9.89
CA GLY A 116 -19.46 5.98 10.24
C GLY A 116 -19.14 7.22 9.40
N GLY A 117 -18.28 8.09 9.94
CA GLY A 117 -17.78 9.26 9.21
C GLY A 117 -16.90 8.89 8.00
N THR A 118 -16.43 9.93 7.29
CA THR A 118 -15.56 9.77 6.12
C THR A 118 -14.09 9.51 6.48
N ARG A 119 -13.71 9.69 7.75
CA ARG A 119 -12.39 9.32 8.27
C ARG A 119 -12.26 7.79 8.38
N GLN A 120 -11.03 7.30 8.31
CA GLN A 120 -10.75 5.86 8.33
C GLN A 120 -10.08 5.42 9.64
N PHE A 121 -10.20 4.15 9.95
CA PHE A 121 -9.30 3.44 10.85
C PHE A 121 -9.07 2.04 10.28
N CYS A 122 -8.07 1.34 10.81
CA CYS A 122 -7.49 0.16 10.18
C CYS A 122 -8.52 -0.90 9.76
N SER A 123 -9.39 -1.34 10.66
CA SER A 123 -10.41 -2.35 10.38
C SER A 123 -11.62 -1.82 9.60
N ARG A 124 -12.01 -0.55 9.77
CA ARG A 124 -13.05 0.10 8.93
C ARG A 124 -12.64 0.15 7.46
N LEU A 125 -11.36 0.48 7.19
CA LEU A 125 -10.83 0.52 5.83
C LEU A 125 -11.05 -0.83 5.12
N ILE A 126 -10.72 -1.93 5.79
CA ILE A 126 -10.90 -3.30 5.28
C ILE A 126 -12.38 -3.67 5.18
N GLY A 127 -13.17 -3.38 6.22
CA GLY A 127 -14.61 -3.66 6.24
C GLY A 127 -15.35 -3.00 5.10
N ARG A 128 -15.08 -1.71 4.84
CA ARG A 128 -15.63 -0.97 3.70
C ARG A 128 -15.14 -1.52 2.35
N ALA A 129 -13.89 -1.94 2.25
CA ALA A 129 -13.32 -2.49 1.02
C ALA A 129 -14.08 -3.74 0.57
N TYR A 130 -14.25 -4.69 1.48
CA TYR A 130 -14.93 -5.94 1.18
C TYR A 130 -16.45 -5.78 1.05
N ALA A 131 -17.07 -4.88 1.82
CA ALA A 131 -18.50 -4.60 1.69
C ALA A 131 -18.87 -4.04 0.30
N ARG A 132 -17.97 -3.31 -0.38
CA ARG A 132 -18.18 -2.81 -1.75
C ARG A 132 -18.32 -3.91 -2.80
N VAL A 133 -17.76 -5.09 -2.53
CA VAL A 133 -17.86 -6.26 -3.41
C VAL A 133 -18.86 -7.29 -2.88
N GLY A 134 -19.71 -6.89 -1.94
CA GLY A 134 -20.75 -7.74 -1.36
C GLY A 134 -20.26 -8.72 -0.28
N LEU A 135 -18.96 -8.75 0.04
CA LEU A 135 -18.44 -9.61 1.11
C LEU A 135 -18.47 -8.88 2.46
N ARG A 136 -19.43 -9.23 3.31
CA ARG A 136 -19.55 -8.65 4.66
C ARG A 136 -18.74 -9.46 5.66
N ILE A 137 -17.57 -8.98 6.04
CA ILE A 137 -16.72 -9.63 7.06
C ILE A 137 -17.36 -9.61 8.45
N GLY A 138 -18.09 -8.55 8.77
CA GLY A 138 -18.82 -8.42 10.03
C GLY A 138 -20.17 -7.74 9.84
N SER A 139 -20.84 -7.45 10.94
CA SER A 139 -22.19 -6.88 10.95
C SER A 139 -22.24 -5.49 10.31
N ASN A 140 -21.29 -4.61 10.64
CA ASN A 140 -21.20 -3.24 10.15
C ASN A 140 -19.79 -2.91 9.64
N PRO A 141 -19.60 -2.64 8.33
CA PRO A 141 -18.29 -2.29 7.77
C PRO A 141 -17.73 -0.95 8.29
N ASP A 142 -18.58 -0.06 8.82
CA ASP A 142 -18.16 1.24 9.35
C ASP A 142 -17.62 1.17 10.78
N PHE A 143 -17.95 0.12 11.52
CA PHE A 143 -17.52 -0.06 12.92
C PHE A 143 -16.93 -1.45 13.17
N LEU A 144 -16.44 -2.09 12.10
CA LEU A 144 -15.77 -3.38 12.18
C LEU A 144 -14.53 -3.29 13.08
N THR A 145 -14.45 -4.14 14.09
CA THR A 145 -13.27 -4.26 14.96
C THR A 145 -12.30 -5.33 14.42
N PRO A 146 -11.00 -5.27 14.77
CA PRO A 146 -10.07 -6.37 14.45
C PRO A 146 -10.51 -7.71 15.06
N ALA A 147 -11.15 -7.69 16.23
CA ALA A 147 -11.68 -8.88 16.90
C ALA A 147 -12.81 -9.55 16.10
N GLU A 148 -13.69 -8.75 15.47
CA GLU A 148 -14.74 -9.27 14.58
C GLU A 148 -14.15 -9.88 13.30
N ILE A 149 -13.08 -9.29 12.75
CA ILE A 149 -12.36 -9.89 11.61
C ILE A 149 -11.83 -11.28 12.02
N GLN A 150 -11.18 -11.37 13.17
CA GLN A 150 -10.60 -12.61 13.70
C GLN A 150 -11.63 -13.73 13.89
N LYS A 151 -12.88 -13.38 14.21
CA LYS A 151 -14.01 -14.29 14.47
C LYS A 151 -14.92 -14.50 13.26
N SER A 152 -14.64 -13.86 12.13
CA SER A 152 -15.50 -13.90 10.95
C SER A 152 -15.52 -15.29 10.32
N THR A 153 -16.72 -15.83 10.07
CA THR A 153 -16.90 -17.08 9.32
C THR A 153 -16.66 -16.93 7.82
N GLN A 154 -16.53 -15.69 7.33
CA GLN A 154 -16.22 -15.40 5.93
C GLN A 154 -14.72 -15.51 5.63
N LEU A 155 -13.90 -15.71 6.65
CA LEU A 155 -12.45 -15.74 6.57
C LEU A 155 -11.90 -17.06 7.12
N ILE A 156 -10.88 -17.60 6.44
CA ILE A 156 -10.07 -18.71 6.93
C ILE A 156 -8.73 -18.18 7.42
N LYS A 157 -8.30 -18.66 8.59
CA LYS A 157 -6.99 -18.34 9.14
C LYS A 157 -5.90 -19.08 8.35
N LEU A 158 -4.83 -18.38 8.00
CA LEU A 158 -3.63 -18.96 7.41
C LEU A 158 -2.67 -19.42 8.52
N GLU A 159 -2.08 -20.60 8.34
CA GLU A 159 -1.11 -21.17 9.28
C GLU A 159 0.33 -20.75 8.96
N ASP A 160 1.18 -20.73 9.98
CA ASP A 160 2.63 -20.47 9.88
C ASP A 160 3.01 -19.20 9.10
N VAL A 161 2.28 -18.11 9.37
CA VAL A 161 2.42 -16.82 8.66
C VAL A 161 3.57 -15.96 9.18
N THR A 162 4.38 -16.48 10.10
CA THR A 162 5.49 -15.75 10.71
C THR A 162 6.78 -16.54 10.63
N VAL A 163 7.89 -15.84 10.44
CA VAL A 163 9.24 -16.38 10.58
C VAL A 163 9.99 -15.64 11.69
N SER A 164 10.71 -16.40 12.50
CA SER A 164 11.64 -15.85 13.49
C SER A 164 12.84 -15.23 12.79
N LEU A 165 13.32 -14.11 13.32
CA LEU A 165 14.52 -13.42 12.86
C LEU A 165 15.65 -13.62 13.85
N SER A 166 16.82 -14.01 13.34
CA SER A 166 18.07 -14.01 14.10
C SER A 166 18.52 -12.58 14.43
N ALA A 167 19.47 -12.43 15.35
CA ALA A 167 20.06 -11.13 15.64
C ALA A 167 20.75 -10.52 14.42
N GLU A 168 21.38 -11.36 13.59
CA GLU A 168 22.02 -10.97 12.34
C GLU A 168 20.99 -10.48 11.31
N ASP A 169 19.87 -11.20 11.14
CA ASP A 169 18.78 -10.77 10.26
C ASP A 169 18.23 -9.39 10.69
N VAL A 170 18.05 -9.20 12.01
CA VAL A 170 17.58 -7.92 12.55
C VAL A 170 18.59 -6.81 12.27
N ALA A 171 19.88 -7.06 12.43
CA ALA A 171 20.92 -6.07 12.15
C ALA A 171 21.00 -5.72 10.66
N ALA A 172 21.00 -6.73 9.78
CA ALA A 172 21.04 -6.54 8.33
C ALA A 172 19.82 -5.73 7.83
N LEU A 173 18.62 -6.13 8.25
CA LEU A 173 17.39 -5.41 7.90
C LEU A 173 17.38 -3.97 8.45
N ALA A 174 18.03 -3.69 9.59
CA ALA A 174 18.06 -2.34 10.17
C ALA A 174 18.89 -1.36 9.33
N GLN A 175 19.84 -1.85 8.54
CA GLN A 175 20.63 -1.04 7.62
C GLN A 175 19.91 -0.78 6.29
N GLU A 176 18.86 -1.54 5.99
CA GLU A 176 18.11 -1.37 4.76
C GLU A 176 17.16 -0.18 4.84
N LEU A 177 17.38 0.81 3.98
CA LEU A 177 16.43 1.91 3.77
C LEU A 177 15.05 1.37 3.35
N ASP A 178 13.99 1.93 3.93
CA ASP A 178 12.61 1.74 3.49
C ASP A 178 12.13 2.99 2.74
N THR A 179 12.14 2.91 1.40
CA THR A 179 11.71 4.02 0.54
C THR A 179 10.21 4.31 0.68
N THR A 180 9.43 3.39 1.24
CA THR A 180 8.01 3.65 1.53
C THR A 180 7.83 4.69 2.64
N GLU A 181 8.77 4.83 3.59
CA GLU A 181 8.68 5.88 4.61
C GLU A 181 8.77 7.28 3.98
N GLY A 182 9.72 7.46 3.06
CA GLY A 182 9.85 8.71 2.32
C GLY A 182 8.62 9.00 1.46
N MET A 183 8.05 7.98 0.80
CA MET A 183 6.83 8.15 0.01
C MET A 183 5.63 8.58 0.88
N ARG A 184 5.48 8.00 2.08
CA ARG A 184 4.45 8.42 3.06
C ARG A 184 4.68 9.86 3.52
N ALA A 185 5.93 10.25 3.74
CA ALA A 185 6.28 11.61 4.16
C ALA A 185 5.94 12.65 3.08
N VAL A 186 6.35 12.44 1.81
CA VAL A 186 6.02 13.37 0.71
C VAL A 186 4.52 13.42 0.45
N THR A 187 3.82 12.29 0.55
CA THR A 187 2.34 12.23 0.45
C THR A 187 1.67 13.05 1.55
N SER A 188 2.15 12.91 2.79
CA SER A 188 1.63 13.66 3.94
C SER A 188 1.90 15.16 3.81
N ALA A 189 3.08 15.54 3.32
CA ALA A 189 3.44 16.93 3.06
C ALA A 189 2.56 17.56 1.97
N LEU A 190 2.33 16.86 0.86
CA LEU A 190 1.40 17.28 -0.20
C LEU A 190 0.00 17.50 0.37
N LEU A 191 -0.55 16.49 1.04
CA LEU A 191 -1.90 16.52 1.58
C LEU A 191 -2.09 17.62 2.63
N LYS A 192 -1.07 17.88 3.46
CA LYS A 192 -1.09 19.00 4.41
C LYS A 192 -1.32 20.32 3.67
N ARG A 193 -0.55 20.59 2.62
CA ARG A 193 -0.61 21.84 1.86
C ARG A 193 -1.91 22.01 1.09
N VAL A 194 -2.36 20.99 0.36
CA VAL A 194 -3.65 21.11 -0.38
C VAL A 194 -4.85 21.23 0.57
N ARG A 195 -4.76 20.71 1.81
CA ARG A 195 -5.77 20.91 2.86
C ARG A 195 -5.72 22.28 3.52
N GLU A 196 -4.62 23.01 3.41
CA GLU A 196 -4.57 24.43 3.79
C GLU A 196 -5.38 25.27 2.79
N LEU A 197 -5.35 24.89 1.50
CA LEU A 197 -6.14 25.50 0.44
C LEU A 197 -7.62 25.10 0.48
N SER A 198 -7.92 23.83 0.75
CA SER A 198 -9.29 23.30 0.77
C SER A 198 -9.45 22.16 1.77
N LYS A 199 -10.23 22.40 2.83
CA LYS A 199 -10.54 21.38 3.87
C LYS A 199 -11.37 20.20 3.34
N SER A 200 -11.92 20.30 2.13
CA SER A 200 -12.67 19.22 1.50
C SER A 200 -11.77 18.08 0.99
N ILE A 201 -10.47 18.33 0.76
CA ILE A 201 -9.52 17.32 0.29
C ILE A 201 -9.20 16.34 1.41
N ARG A 202 -9.67 15.11 1.25
CA ARG A 202 -9.47 14.04 2.23
C ARG A 202 -8.39 13.06 1.77
N THR A 203 -8.28 12.78 0.49
CA THR A 203 -7.38 11.79 -0.12
C THR A 203 -6.65 12.39 -1.31
N LEU A 204 -5.66 11.67 -1.85
CA LEU A 204 -5.05 12.06 -3.12
C LEU A 204 -6.07 12.04 -4.28
N THR A 205 -7.05 11.13 -4.24
CA THR A 205 -8.04 10.99 -5.31
C THR A 205 -9.10 12.10 -5.32
N ASP A 206 -9.17 12.92 -4.27
CA ASP A 206 -10.05 14.09 -4.22
C ASP A 206 -9.48 15.30 -5.01
N ILE A 207 -8.18 15.32 -5.31
CA ILE A 207 -7.51 16.45 -5.97
C ILE A 207 -8.10 16.70 -7.36
N GLU A 208 -8.21 15.67 -8.18
CA GLU A 208 -8.72 15.79 -9.55
C GLU A 208 -10.17 16.30 -9.63
N PRO A 209 -11.17 15.67 -8.96
CA PRO A 209 -12.54 16.15 -8.99
C PRO A 209 -12.71 17.53 -8.34
N PHE A 210 -11.84 17.90 -7.38
CA PHE A 210 -11.83 19.25 -6.82
C PHE A 210 -11.37 20.28 -7.85
N LEU A 211 -10.26 20.03 -8.55
CA LEU A 211 -9.72 20.96 -9.55
C LEU A 211 -10.60 21.09 -10.79
N LEU A 212 -11.31 20.02 -11.20
CA LEU A 212 -12.31 20.11 -12.27
C LEU A 212 -13.43 21.11 -11.94
N LYS A 213 -13.80 21.23 -10.67
CA LYS A 213 -14.82 22.19 -10.19
C LYS A 213 -14.24 23.55 -9.83
N ASN A 214 -12.95 23.60 -9.50
CA ASN A 214 -12.27 24.77 -8.97
C ASN A 214 -10.91 24.99 -9.67
N PRO A 215 -10.88 25.21 -10.99
CA PRO A 215 -9.63 25.32 -11.75
C PRO A 215 -8.75 26.50 -11.31
N GLN A 216 -9.31 27.51 -10.63
CA GLN A 216 -8.56 28.63 -10.08
C GLN A 216 -7.50 28.24 -9.04
N TYR A 217 -7.59 27.04 -8.45
CA TYR A 217 -6.59 26.53 -7.51
C TYR A 217 -5.43 25.79 -8.18
N ASP A 218 -5.46 25.59 -9.49
CA ASP A 218 -4.50 24.74 -10.21
C ASP A 218 -3.04 25.12 -9.93
N ALA A 219 -2.67 26.39 -10.07
CA ALA A 219 -1.30 26.85 -9.83
C ALA A 219 -0.81 26.53 -8.41
N GLN A 220 -1.69 26.66 -7.40
CA GLN A 220 -1.34 26.37 -6.01
C GLN A 220 -1.20 24.86 -5.76
N PHE A 221 -2.03 24.04 -6.40
CA PHE A 221 -1.93 22.58 -6.31
C PHE A 221 -0.70 22.04 -7.05
N ALA A 222 -0.38 22.60 -8.22
CA ALA A 222 0.84 22.30 -8.96
C ALA A 222 2.08 22.64 -8.12
N SER A 223 2.12 23.81 -7.48
CA SER A 223 3.21 24.19 -6.56
C SER A 223 3.32 23.19 -5.39
N ALA A 224 2.18 22.81 -4.79
CA ALA A 224 2.16 21.84 -3.70
C ALA A 224 2.70 20.46 -4.12
N LEU A 225 2.40 19.99 -5.34
CA LEU A 225 2.95 18.75 -5.91
C LEU A 225 4.46 18.80 -6.04
N VAL A 226 5.00 19.86 -6.64
CA VAL A 226 6.43 20.02 -6.89
C VAL A 226 7.19 20.16 -5.58
N GLU A 227 6.79 21.10 -4.73
CA GLU A 227 7.53 21.44 -3.51
C GLU A 227 7.42 20.35 -2.43
N SER A 228 6.39 19.49 -2.46
CA SER A 228 6.34 18.31 -1.58
C SER A 228 7.30 17.19 -2.00
N GLY A 229 7.86 17.27 -3.21
CA GLY A 229 8.67 16.21 -3.82
C GLY A 229 7.86 15.03 -4.35
N TYR A 230 6.53 15.10 -4.33
CA TYR A 230 5.66 13.99 -4.74
C TYR A 230 5.91 13.56 -6.20
N THR A 231 6.19 14.52 -7.09
CA THR A 231 6.42 14.25 -8.52
C THR A 231 7.82 13.74 -8.84
N THR A 232 8.76 13.80 -7.90
CA THR A 232 10.17 13.44 -8.11
C THR A 232 10.66 12.31 -7.22
N PHE A 233 9.90 11.93 -6.18
CA PHE A 233 10.33 10.92 -5.20
C PHE A 233 10.68 9.55 -5.83
N TRP A 234 10.08 9.19 -6.97
CA TRP A 234 10.41 7.98 -7.72
C TRP A 234 11.92 7.86 -8.07
N GLN A 235 12.62 8.99 -8.19
CA GLN A 235 14.05 9.04 -8.51
C GLN A 235 14.91 8.39 -7.42
N VAL A 236 14.43 8.35 -6.17
CA VAL A 236 15.15 7.74 -5.04
C VAL A 236 15.38 6.25 -5.27
N GLU A 237 14.35 5.52 -5.71
CA GLU A 237 14.45 4.08 -5.96
C GLU A 237 15.34 3.78 -7.18
N VAL A 238 15.25 4.62 -8.23
CA VAL A 238 16.09 4.50 -9.43
C VAL A 238 17.56 4.77 -9.10
N ALA A 239 17.86 5.79 -8.29
CA ALA A 239 19.23 6.09 -7.87
C ALA A 239 19.80 5.00 -6.94
N ARG A 240 18.95 4.41 -6.08
CA ARG A 240 19.36 3.35 -5.16
C ARG A 240 19.65 2.02 -5.88
N PHE A 241 18.88 1.70 -6.92
CA PHE A 241 19.00 0.44 -7.64
C PHE A 241 19.04 0.64 -9.16
N PRO A 242 20.07 1.33 -9.70
CA PRO A 242 20.13 1.68 -11.12
C PRO A 242 20.17 0.44 -12.01
N TRP A 243 20.80 -0.64 -11.54
CA TRP A 243 20.89 -1.93 -12.22
C TRP A 243 19.51 -2.54 -12.53
N ARG A 244 18.45 -2.18 -11.81
CA ARG A 244 17.11 -2.70 -12.11
C ARG A 244 16.56 -2.21 -13.43
N TYR A 245 17.04 -1.07 -13.93
CA TYR A 245 16.46 -0.34 -15.06
C TYR A 245 17.36 -0.33 -16.29
N ASP A 246 18.50 -1.03 -16.23
CA ASP A 246 19.48 -1.13 -17.29
C ASP A 246 19.98 -2.57 -17.41
N SER A 247 19.72 -3.19 -18.56
CA SER A 247 20.07 -4.60 -18.81
C SER A 247 21.56 -4.90 -18.75
N VAL A 248 22.42 -3.93 -19.12
CA VAL A 248 23.88 -4.10 -19.07
C VAL A 248 24.34 -4.05 -17.62
N ALA A 249 23.85 -3.09 -16.84
CA ALA A 249 24.16 -2.98 -15.41
C ALA A 249 23.63 -4.20 -14.63
N LEU A 250 22.45 -4.73 -14.97
CA LEU A 250 21.93 -5.97 -14.39
C LEU A 250 22.83 -7.17 -14.70
N ALA A 251 23.29 -7.30 -15.94
CA ALA A 251 24.21 -8.37 -16.32
C ALA A 251 25.58 -8.23 -15.62
N GLN A 252 26.09 -7.00 -15.46
CA GLN A 252 27.30 -6.73 -14.70
C GLN A 252 27.13 -7.13 -13.23
N LEU A 253 25.99 -6.79 -12.61
CA LEU A 253 25.67 -7.24 -11.25
C LEU A 253 25.66 -8.77 -11.16
N TYR A 254 24.98 -9.46 -12.08
CA TYR A 254 24.92 -10.92 -12.11
C TYR A 254 26.31 -11.58 -12.14
N HIS A 255 27.27 -11.01 -12.88
CA HIS A 255 28.64 -11.53 -12.92
C HIS A 255 29.49 -11.13 -11.72
N ALA A 256 29.14 -10.06 -11.03
CA ALA A 256 29.88 -9.54 -9.88
C ALA A 256 29.49 -10.20 -8.55
N VAL A 257 28.26 -10.70 -8.42
CA VAL A 257 27.79 -11.34 -7.18
C VAL A 257 28.16 -12.83 -7.13
N GLU A 258 28.41 -13.33 -5.93
CA GLU A 258 28.63 -14.75 -5.70
C GLU A 258 27.33 -15.55 -5.88
N ASN A 259 26.24 -15.05 -5.29
CA ASN A 259 24.93 -15.71 -5.36
C ASN A 259 24.11 -15.26 -6.58
N LYS A 260 24.42 -15.88 -7.73
CA LYS A 260 23.72 -15.65 -9.00
C LYS A 260 22.22 -15.94 -8.94
N GLU A 261 21.84 -16.90 -8.11
CA GLU A 261 20.45 -17.35 -7.99
C GLU A 261 19.55 -16.26 -7.40
N GLU A 262 20.05 -15.43 -6.49
CA GLU A 262 19.29 -14.28 -5.97
C GLU A 262 18.92 -13.28 -7.06
N VAL A 263 19.82 -13.04 -8.01
CA VAL A 263 19.57 -12.12 -9.14
C VAL A 263 18.56 -12.72 -10.11
N LEU A 264 18.66 -14.02 -10.41
CA LEU A 264 17.67 -14.72 -11.24
C LEU A 264 16.30 -14.74 -10.57
N GLN A 265 16.25 -15.01 -9.26
CA GLN A 265 15.01 -15.00 -8.51
C GLN A 265 14.36 -13.62 -8.49
N TYR A 266 15.14 -12.55 -8.30
CA TYR A 266 14.65 -11.17 -8.46
C TYR A 266 14.02 -10.93 -9.84
N CYS A 267 14.63 -11.46 -10.90
CA CYS A 267 14.09 -11.31 -12.26
C CYS A 267 12.78 -12.07 -12.42
N ARG A 268 12.70 -13.32 -11.94
CA ARG A 268 11.46 -14.12 -11.97
C ARG A 268 10.34 -13.46 -11.16
N ASP A 269 10.65 -12.95 -9.98
CA ASP A 269 9.71 -12.21 -9.15
C ASP A 269 9.22 -10.93 -9.86
N THR A 270 10.11 -10.21 -10.55
CA THR A 270 9.75 -9.04 -11.34
C THR A 270 8.76 -9.37 -12.45
N LEU A 271 8.95 -10.48 -13.19
CA LEU A 271 8.00 -10.90 -14.22
C LEU A 271 6.68 -11.40 -13.64
N ARG A 272 6.72 -12.08 -12.49
CA ARG A 272 5.52 -12.51 -11.79
C ARG A 272 4.67 -11.31 -11.36
N HIS A 273 5.27 -10.31 -10.71
CA HIS A 273 4.53 -9.12 -10.24
C HIS A 273 3.94 -8.31 -11.41
N ASP A 274 4.63 -8.26 -12.55
CA ASP A 274 4.11 -7.67 -13.78
C ASP A 274 2.87 -8.42 -14.27
N ALA A 275 2.95 -9.76 -14.34
CA ALA A 275 1.84 -10.61 -14.76
C ALA A 275 0.64 -10.58 -13.80
N GLU A 276 0.87 -10.39 -12.50
CA GLU A 276 -0.16 -10.23 -11.45
C GLU A 276 -0.82 -8.84 -11.46
N GLY A 277 -0.35 -7.93 -12.33
CA GLY A 277 -0.92 -6.60 -12.49
C GLY A 277 -0.63 -5.63 -11.33
N ASP A 278 0.41 -5.90 -10.52
CA ASP A 278 0.72 -5.09 -9.33
C ASP A 278 0.87 -3.59 -9.65
N PHE A 279 1.32 -3.29 -10.88
CA PHE A 279 1.61 -1.94 -11.40
C PHE A 279 0.56 -1.39 -12.39
N GLU A 280 -0.51 -2.13 -12.71
CA GLU A 280 -1.52 -1.71 -13.70
C GLU A 280 -2.23 -0.39 -13.34
N HIS A 281 -2.35 -0.12 -12.04
CA HIS A 281 -2.89 1.14 -11.55
C HIS A 281 -2.11 2.38 -12.06
N TRP A 282 -0.84 2.26 -12.44
CA TRP A 282 -0.10 3.36 -13.07
C TRP A 282 -0.60 3.63 -14.50
N ASN A 283 -0.84 2.59 -15.28
CA ASN A 283 -1.43 2.70 -16.63
C ASN A 283 -2.85 3.28 -16.55
N ASP A 284 -3.65 2.85 -15.58
CA ASP A 284 -5.01 3.38 -15.37
C ASP A 284 -5.02 4.87 -15.09
N ASN A 285 -4.15 5.32 -14.18
CA ASN A 285 -4.02 6.74 -13.87
C ASN A 285 -3.50 7.54 -15.07
N LEU A 286 -2.51 7.03 -15.80
CA LEU A 286 -2.00 7.68 -17.01
C LEU A 286 -3.09 7.83 -18.08
N ARG A 287 -3.88 6.77 -18.32
CA ARG A 287 -5.02 6.81 -19.27
C ARG A 287 -6.10 7.80 -18.83
N LYS A 288 -6.42 7.83 -17.53
CA LYS A 288 -7.39 8.77 -16.96
C LYS A 288 -6.93 10.22 -17.11
N LEU A 289 -5.71 10.53 -16.69
CA LEU A 289 -5.14 11.88 -16.79
C LEU A 289 -4.96 12.32 -18.25
N GLY A 290 -4.57 11.41 -19.14
CA GLY A 290 -4.50 11.69 -20.57
C GLY A 290 -5.85 12.06 -21.19
N LYS A 291 -6.96 11.52 -20.68
CA LYS A 291 -8.32 11.97 -21.08
C LYS A 291 -8.61 13.36 -20.51
N LEU A 292 -8.31 13.60 -19.23
CA LEU A 292 -8.53 14.89 -18.58
C LEU A 292 -7.75 16.02 -19.26
N MET A 293 -6.48 15.77 -19.61
CA MET A 293 -5.61 16.74 -20.29
C MET A 293 -6.14 17.20 -21.66
N LYS A 294 -6.95 16.37 -22.35
CA LYS A 294 -7.58 16.77 -23.61
C LYS A 294 -8.73 17.76 -23.42
N THR A 295 -9.37 17.74 -22.26
CA THR A 295 -10.58 18.54 -21.97
C THR A 295 -10.30 19.73 -21.05
N VAL A 296 -9.40 19.56 -20.08
CA VAL A 296 -9.07 20.55 -19.05
C VAL A 296 -7.55 20.47 -18.78
N PRO A 297 -6.72 21.20 -19.55
CA PRO A 297 -5.26 21.09 -19.51
C PRO A 297 -4.66 21.88 -18.34
N LEU A 298 -4.94 21.43 -17.12
CA LEU A 298 -4.38 22.00 -15.89
C LEU A 298 -2.91 21.59 -15.70
N GLU A 299 -2.09 22.48 -15.12
CA GLU A 299 -0.68 22.19 -14.83
C GLU A 299 -0.55 21.05 -13.83
N THR A 300 -1.44 20.98 -12.83
CA THR A 300 -1.50 19.85 -11.89
C THR A 300 -1.66 18.52 -12.64
N PHE A 301 -2.57 18.45 -13.61
CA PHE A 301 -2.83 17.23 -14.37
C PHE A 301 -1.67 16.88 -15.29
N LYS A 302 -0.98 17.88 -15.85
CA LYS A 302 0.24 17.68 -16.62
C LYS A 302 1.35 17.07 -15.76
N LEU A 303 1.62 17.65 -14.58
CA LEU A 303 2.62 17.14 -13.64
C LEU A 303 2.32 15.70 -13.21
N GLN A 304 1.06 15.37 -12.93
CA GLN A 304 0.65 14.00 -12.62
C GLN A 304 0.80 13.07 -13.84
N THR A 305 0.46 13.54 -15.05
CA THR A 305 0.65 12.78 -16.29
C THR A 305 2.12 12.44 -16.50
N ASP A 306 3.01 13.43 -16.35
CA ASP A 306 4.45 13.24 -16.48
C ASP A 306 5.00 12.25 -15.43
N LEU A 307 4.51 12.33 -14.18
CA LEU A 307 4.84 11.36 -13.14
C LEU A 307 4.44 9.94 -13.55
N TYR A 308 3.18 9.71 -13.92
CA TYR A 308 2.73 8.36 -14.28
C TYR A 308 3.38 7.84 -15.57
N LEU A 309 3.71 8.72 -16.52
CA LEU A 309 4.51 8.36 -17.68
C LEU A 309 5.89 7.83 -17.27
N LYS A 310 6.57 8.52 -16.33
CA LYS A 310 7.86 8.06 -15.79
C LYS A 310 7.72 6.74 -15.04
N LEU A 311 6.73 6.59 -14.18
CA LEU A 311 6.49 5.34 -13.43
C LEU A 311 6.27 4.15 -14.39
N CYS A 312 5.41 4.31 -15.40
CA CYS A 312 5.17 3.27 -16.41
C CYS A 312 6.45 2.96 -17.21
N PHE A 313 7.19 3.98 -17.63
CA PHE A 313 8.44 3.81 -18.38
C PHE A 313 9.48 3.01 -17.58
N TYR A 314 9.76 3.40 -16.34
CA TYR A 314 10.75 2.71 -15.51
C TYR A 314 10.30 1.31 -15.10
N HIS A 315 8.99 1.08 -14.92
CA HIS A 315 8.48 -0.29 -14.76
C HIS A 315 8.78 -1.15 -15.98
N GLN A 316 8.47 -0.66 -17.18
CA GLN A 316 8.74 -1.39 -18.41
C GLN A 316 10.23 -1.70 -18.57
N GLN A 317 11.11 -0.72 -18.31
CA GLN A 317 12.55 -0.94 -18.37
C GLN A 317 13.03 -2.01 -17.39
N ARG A 318 12.43 -2.03 -16.19
CA ARG A 318 12.70 -3.06 -15.19
C ARG A 318 12.28 -4.45 -15.65
N VAL A 319 11.08 -4.56 -16.22
CA VAL A 319 10.56 -5.82 -16.77
C VAL A 319 11.43 -6.32 -17.93
N GLU A 320 11.78 -5.45 -18.87
CA GLU A 320 12.61 -5.83 -20.02
C GLU A 320 14.04 -6.23 -19.62
N SER A 321 14.63 -5.55 -18.64
CA SER A 321 15.93 -5.92 -18.09
C SER A 321 15.89 -7.33 -17.47
N ALA A 322 14.85 -7.61 -16.67
CA ALA A 322 14.65 -8.94 -16.08
C ALA A 322 14.44 -10.04 -17.13
N LYS A 323 13.59 -9.80 -18.15
CA LYS A 323 13.38 -10.75 -19.27
C LYS A 323 14.68 -11.07 -20.00
N MET A 324 15.49 -10.04 -20.27
CA MET A 324 16.76 -10.21 -21.00
C MET A 324 17.74 -11.07 -20.21
N LEU A 325 17.89 -10.83 -18.89
CA LEU A 325 18.79 -11.63 -18.07
C LEU A 325 18.37 -13.10 -18.02
N LEU A 326 17.09 -13.37 -17.77
CA LEU A 326 16.56 -14.75 -17.70
C LEU A 326 16.74 -15.48 -19.02
N LYS A 327 16.48 -14.82 -20.15
CA LYS A 327 16.68 -15.42 -21.47
C LYS A 327 18.12 -15.90 -21.72
N VAL A 328 19.11 -15.25 -21.11
CA VAL A 328 20.53 -15.57 -21.32
C VAL A 328 21.03 -16.59 -20.29
N TYR A 329 20.60 -16.47 -19.03
CA TYR A 329 21.23 -17.16 -17.90
C TYR A 329 20.32 -18.13 -17.12
N ASP A 330 19.00 -18.13 -17.35
CA ASP A 330 18.06 -19.09 -16.73
C ASP A 330 17.85 -20.26 -17.71
N ARG A 331 18.58 -21.37 -17.50
CA ARG A 331 18.57 -22.57 -18.36
C ARG A 331 18.00 -23.78 -17.65
#